data_AF-A0A653C128-F1
#
_entry.id   AF-A0A653C128-F1
#
_cell.length_a   1.000
_cell.length_b   1.000
_cell.length_c   1.000
_cell.angle_alpha   90.00
_cell.angle_beta   90.00
_cell.angle_gamma   90.00
#
_symmetry.space_group_name_H-M   'P 1'
#
loop_
_entity.id
_entity.type
_entity.pdbx_description
1 polymer ?
#
loop_
_entity_poly.entity_id
_entity_poly.type
_entity_poly.pdbx_seq_one_letter_code
_entity_poly.pdbx_strand_id
1 'polypeptide(L)' 'PEIKVKPRNLQVRAGGIAAFYCAAQGDPLPVIQWKKNGKKVSSSQTRYQVKEFSDGGSLLRIEPVKAGR' A
#
# COMPACT_ATOMS: atom_id res chain seq x y z
N PRO A 1 -3.50 8.19 -16.94
CA PRO A 1 -3.73 7.38 -15.71
C PRO A 1 -4.45 8.26 -14.67
N GLU A 2 -5.47 7.71 -14.01
CA GLU A 2 -6.32 8.43 -13.05
C GLU A 2 -6.47 7.60 -11.78
N ILE A 3 -6.30 8.24 -10.62
CA ILE A 3 -6.50 7.57 -9.32
C ILE A 3 -7.99 7.58 -8.98
N LYS A 4 -8.60 6.38 -8.95
CA LYS A 4 -10.02 6.18 -8.60
C LYS A 4 -10.24 6.11 -7.11
N VAL A 5 -9.35 5.43 -6.40
CA VAL A 5 -9.40 5.33 -4.95
C VAL A 5 -8.06 5.76 -4.39
N LYS A 6 -8.08 6.88 -3.67
CA LYS A 6 -6.92 7.35 -2.90
C LYS A 6 -6.82 6.56 -1.59
N PRO A 7 -5.61 6.15 -1.17
CA PRO A 7 -5.42 5.58 0.14
C PRO A 7 -5.81 6.59 1.23
N ARG A 8 -6.37 6.09 2.33
CA ARG A 8 -6.78 6.91 3.47
C ARG A 8 -5.74 6.89 4.56
N ASN A 9 -5.67 7.98 5.33
CA ASN A 9 -4.86 8.03 6.53
C ASN A 9 -5.44 7.07 7.58
N LEU A 10 -4.56 6.34 8.26
CA LEU A 10 -4.94 5.37 9.29
C LEU A 10 -4.07 5.59 10.53
N GLN A 11 -4.71 5.60 11.71
CA GLN A 11 -4.02 5.59 12.99
C GLN A 11 -4.17 4.19 13.59
N VAL A 12 -3.05 3.52 13.81
CA VAL A 12 -3.01 2.14 14.32
C VAL A 12 -2.01 2.07 15.46
N ARG A 13 -2.34 1.29 16.50
CA ARG A 13 -1.43 1.03 17.62
C ARG A 13 -0.20 0.25 17.15
N ALA A 14 0.95 0.49 17.78
CA ALA A 14 2.14 -0.33 17.56
C ALA A 14 1.84 -1.81 17.84
N GLY A 15 2.41 -2.72 17.05
CA GLY A 15 2.07 -4.14 17.09
C GLY A 15 0.83 -4.52 16.25
N GLY A 16 -0.03 -3.56 15.92
CA GLY A 16 -1.24 -3.79 15.11
C GLY A 16 -0.97 -3.95 13.62
N ILE A 17 -2.05 -3.95 12.84
CA ILE A 17 -2.03 -4.13 11.38
C ILE A 17 -2.55 -2.86 10.71
N ALA A 18 -1.81 -2.35 9.73
CA ALA A 18 -2.28 -1.28 8.84
C ALA A 18 -2.51 -1.81 7.43
N ALA A 19 -3.59 -1.38 6.77
CA ALA A 19 -3.97 -1.81 5.44
C ALA A 19 -4.37 -0.60 4.57
N PHE A 20 -3.62 -0.32 3.52
CA PHE A 20 -3.88 0.80 2.61
C PHE A 20 -4.31 0.26 1.25
N TYR A 21 -5.48 0.68 0.78
CA TYR A 21 -5.99 0.33 -0.54
C TYR A 21 -5.88 1.54 -1.48
N CYS A 22 -5.48 1.30 -2.71
CA CYS A 22 -5.41 2.28 -3.79
C CYS A 22 -5.93 1.62 -5.07
N ALA A 23 -6.60 2.38 -5.93
CA ALA A 23 -7.01 1.92 -7.25
C ALA A 23 -6.81 3.02 -8.27
N ALA A 24 -6.33 2.64 -9.46
CA ALA A 24 -6.10 3.55 -10.56
C ALA A 24 -6.57 2.93 -11.89
N GLN A 25 -7.04 3.78 -12.80
CA GLN A 25 -7.47 3.38 -14.14
C GLN A 25 -6.66 4.09 -15.22
N GLY A 26 -6.60 3.51 -16.40
CA GLY A 26 -5.88 4.05 -17.55
C GLY A 26 -5.72 2.99 -18.64
N ASP A 27 -5.32 3.44 -19.81
CA ASP A 27 -4.96 2.58 -20.94
C ASP A 27 -3.53 2.93 -21.39
N PRO A 28 -2.52 2.06 -21.18
CA PRO A 28 -2.62 0.75 -20.53
C PRO A 28 -2.89 0.83 -19.01
N LEU A 29 -3.32 -0.30 -18.42
CA LEU A 29 -3.67 -0.40 -17.00
C LEU A 29 -2.49 0.05 -16.11
N PRO A 30 -2.69 1.03 -15.20
CA PRO A 30 -1.60 1.53 -14.36
C PRO A 30 -1.11 0.51 -13.34
N VAL A 31 0.20 0.55 -13.05
CA VAL A 31 0.82 -0.22 -11.97
C VAL A 31 0.95 0.64 -10.71
N ILE A 32 0.46 0.15 -9.58
CA ILE A 32 0.54 0.85 -8.29
C ILE A 32 1.81 0.44 -7.56
N GLN A 33 2.61 1.42 -7.13
CA GLN A 33 3.81 1.19 -6.33
C GLN A 33 3.71 1.91 -4.98
N TRP A 34 4.01 1.17 -3.91
CA TRP A 34 3.98 1.68 -2.55
C TRP A 34 5.36 2.17 -2.10
N LYS A 35 5.38 3.31 -1.40
CA LYS A 35 6.58 3.87 -0.77
C LYS A 35 6.31 4.17 0.70
N LYS A 36 7.31 3.93 1.55
CA LYS A 36 7.34 4.38 2.95
C LYS A 36 8.54 5.27 3.15
N ASN A 37 8.33 6.50 3.63
CA ASN A 37 9.38 7.49 3.88
C ASN A 37 10.31 7.66 2.65
N GLY A 38 9.70 7.79 1.46
CA GLY A 38 10.42 7.92 0.19
C GLY A 38 11.02 6.62 -0.37
N LYS A 39 11.13 5.55 0.42
CA LYS A 39 11.71 4.26 -0.01
C LYS A 39 10.64 3.32 -0.54
N LYS A 40 10.92 2.63 -1.66
CA LYS A 40 10.04 1.60 -2.22
C LYS A 40 9.79 0.51 -1.19
N VAL A 41 8.52 0.15 -1.00
CA VAL A 41 8.14 -1.04 -0.24
C VAL A 41 8.59 -2.25 -1.04
N SER A 42 9.49 -3.05 -0.46
CA SER A 42 10.03 -4.27 -1.06
C SER A 42 9.41 -5.49 -0.39
N SER A 43 9.12 -6.51 -1.19
CA SER A 43 8.73 -7.84 -0.71
C SER A 43 9.83 -8.54 0.09
N SER A 44 11.09 -8.09 0.00
CA SER A 44 12.18 -8.59 0.84
C SER A 44 11.98 -8.28 2.33
N GLN A 45 11.09 -7.36 2.67
CA GLN A 45 10.71 -7.08 4.05
C GLN A 45 9.46 -7.88 4.43
N THR A 46 9.64 -8.90 5.27
CA THR A 46 8.57 -9.82 5.73
C THR A 46 7.33 -9.15 6.30
N ARG A 47 7.45 -7.90 6.75
CA ARG A 47 6.37 -7.11 7.37
C ARG A 47 5.44 -6.43 6.38
N TYR A 48 5.81 -6.38 5.10
CA TYR A 48 5.04 -5.74 4.05
C TYR A 48 4.51 -6.79 3.09
N GLN A 49 3.19 -6.78 2.89
CA GLN A 49 2.53 -7.62 1.90
C GLN A 49 1.80 -6.70 0.93
N VAL A 50 2.12 -6.81 -0.35
CA VAL A 50 1.43 -6.09 -1.42
C VAL A 50 0.61 -7.11 -2.18
N LYS A 51 -0.68 -6.83 -2.35
CA LYS A 51 -1.56 -7.59 -3.24
C LYS A 51 -2.00 -6.67 -4.37
N GLU A 52 -1.87 -7.14 -5.60
CA GLU A 52 -2.33 -6.45 -6.80
C GLU A 52 -3.63 -7.11 -7.25
N PHE A 53 -4.55 -6.30 -7.78
CA PHE A 53 -5.83 -6.75 -8.30
C PHE A 53 -5.88 -6.45 -9.80
N SER A 54 -6.57 -7.30 -10.56
CA SER A 54 -6.66 -7.21 -12.02
C SER A 54 -7.41 -5.96 -12.52
N ASP A 55 -8.14 -5.28 -11.65
CA ASP A 55 -8.89 -4.06 -11.92
C ASP A 55 -8.07 -2.76 -11.76
N GLY A 56 -6.75 -2.87 -11.55
CA GLY A 56 -5.89 -1.74 -11.25
C GLY A 56 -5.90 -1.33 -9.77
N GLY A 57 -6.47 -2.17 -8.91
CA GLY A 57 -6.38 -2.06 -7.46
C GLY A 57 -5.06 -2.58 -6.89
N SER A 58 -4.68 -2.08 -5.72
CA SER A 58 -3.58 -2.61 -4.92
C SER A 58 -3.82 -2.40 -3.42
N LEU A 59 -3.48 -3.41 -2.62
CA LEU A 59 -3.55 -3.38 -1.16
C LEU A 59 -2.14 -3.55 -0.56
N LEU A 60 -1.69 -2.58 0.22
CA LEU A 60 -0.52 -2.69 1.09
C LEU A 60 -0.96 -3.05 2.51
N ARG A 61 -0.52 -4.20 3.01
CA ARG A 61 -0.63 -4.60 4.41
C ARG A 61 0.73 -4.47 5.11
N ILE A 62 0.72 -3.89 6.31
CA ILE A 62 1.88 -3.73 7.19
C ILE A 62 1.61 -4.40 8.53
N GLU A 63 2.44 -5.36 8.91
CA GLU A 63 2.30 -6.13 10.15
C GLU A 63 3.66 -6.64 10.68
N PRO A 64 4.02 -6.37 11.95
CA PRO A 64 3.39 -5.40 12.84
C PRO A 64 3.72 -3.96 12.44
N VAL A 65 2.79 -3.04 12.71
CA VAL A 65 3.04 -1.58 12.68
C VAL A 65 4.09 -1.25 13.76
N LYS A 66 5.15 -0.54 13.36
CA LYS A 66 6.17 -0.03 14.29
C LYS A 66 5.74 1.33 14.81
N ALA A 67 6.03 1.60 16.09
CA ALA A 67 5.95 2.96 16.62
C ALA A 67 6.83 3.90 15.78
N GLY A 68 6.36 5.13 15.58
CA GLY A 68 7.20 6.20 15.05
C GLY A 68 8.40 6.38 15.98
N ARG A 69 9.61 6.46 15.40
CA ARG A 69 10.79 6.87 16.15
C ARG A 69 10.82 8.40 16.22
#